data_AF-A0A1E3RM70-F1
#
_entry.id   AF-A0A1E3RM70-F1
#
_cell.length_a   1.000
_cell.length_b   1.000
_cell.length_c   1.000
_cell.angle_alpha   90.00
_cell.angle_beta   90.00
_cell.angle_gamma   90.00
#
_symmetry.space_group_name_H-M   'P 1'
#
loop_
_entity.id
_entity.type
_entity.pdbx_description
1 polymer ?
#
loop_
_entity_poly.entity_id
_entity_poly.type
_entity_poly.pdbx_seq_one_letter_code
_entity_poly.pdbx_strand_id
1 'polypeptide(L)'
;MGAWQTADTMGFFEALPELWPGWRTERWDDRYENHVAACGPALGVPGLDLVEGVDVAEAWIRERVFESYADSPAGQLANLAGMLAPLAPGLEVGADALTDFAVRPTTAEWARFEEACARLRDSRAA
;
A
#
# COMPACT_ATOMS: atom_id res chain seq x y z
N MET A 1 -7.69 -6.86 24.67
CA MET A 1 -7.94 -7.86 23.60
C MET A 1 -7.64 -7.14 22.30
N GLY A 2 -6.74 -7.68 21.49
CA GLY A 2 -6.45 -7.15 20.16
C GLY A 2 -7.19 -7.98 19.11
N ALA A 3 -7.81 -7.33 18.14
CA ALA A 3 -8.38 -7.98 16.97
C ALA A 3 -7.52 -7.67 15.75
N TRP A 4 -7.28 -8.68 14.92
CA TRP A 4 -6.47 -8.57 13.71
C TRP A 4 -7.35 -8.72 12.48
N GLN A 5 -7.19 -7.81 11.54
CA GLN A 5 -7.91 -7.84 10.26
C GLN A 5 -6.94 -7.52 9.13
N THR A 6 -7.01 -8.30 8.06
CA THR A 6 -6.17 -8.17 6.86
C THR A 6 -6.91 -7.53 5.68
N ALA A 7 -8.16 -7.13 5.88
CA ALA A 7 -8.99 -6.44 4.90
C ALA A 7 -9.75 -5.30 5.59
N ASP A 8 -10.01 -4.23 4.85
CA ASP A 8 -10.87 -3.12 5.30
C ASP A 8 -12.29 -3.66 5.55
N THR A 9 -12.62 -3.90 6.81
CA THR A 9 -14.00 -4.09 7.23
C THR A 9 -14.60 -2.71 7.49
N MET A 10 -15.07 -2.09 6.41
CA MET A 10 -16.00 -0.95 6.38
C MET A 10 -16.80 -0.80 7.68
N GLY A 11 -16.46 0.17 8.52
CA GLY A 11 -17.29 0.52 9.69
C GLY A 11 -17.09 -0.35 10.96
N PHE A 12 -16.22 -1.36 10.92
CA PHE A 12 -16.09 -2.31 12.05
C PHE A 12 -15.54 -1.64 13.31
N PHE A 13 -14.55 -0.76 13.17
CA PHE A 13 -13.93 -0.06 14.30
C PHE A 13 -14.92 0.90 14.97
N GLU A 14 -15.81 1.51 14.19
CA GLU A 14 -16.88 2.38 14.67
C GLU A 14 -17.92 1.61 15.49
N ALA A 15 -18.15 0.33 15.18
CA ALA A 15 -19.10 -0.54 15.89
C ALA A 15 -18.51 -1.20 17.16
N LEU A 16 -17.18 -1.22 17.33
CA LEU A 16 -16.53 -1.90 18.46
C LEU A 16 -17.01 -1.46 19.85
N PRO A 17 -17.25 -0.16 20.12
CA PRO A 17 -17.73 0.28 21.44
C PRO A 17 -19.10 -0.29 21.81
N GLU A 18 -19.96 -0.54 20.82
CA GLU A 18 -21.29 -1.12 21.02
C GLU A 18 -21.23 -2.64 21.20
N LEU A 19 -20.36 -3.31 20.45
CA LEU A 19 -20.15 -4.75 20.53
C LEU A 19 -19.46 -5.18 21.82
N TRP A 20 -18.55 -4.36 22.35
CA TRP A 20 -17.81 -4.62 23.60
C TRP A 20 -17.77 -3.41 24.53
N PRO A 21 -18.87 -3.11 25.23
CA PRO A 21 -18.95 -1.97 26.13
C PRO A 21 -17.89 -2.03 27.24
N GLY A 22 -17.23 -0.90 27.50
CA GLY A 22 -16.23 -0.76 28.56
C GLY A 22 -14.80 -1.18 28.18
N TRP A 23 -14.58 -1.65 26.95
CA TRP A 23 -13.25 -1.94 26.43
C TRP A 23 -12.67 -0.70 25.73
N ARG A 24 -11.37 -0.44 25.95
CA ARG A 24 -10.62 0.58 25.21
C ARG A 24 -10.09 -0.03 23.92
N THR A 25 -10.45 0.56 22.80
CA THR A 25 -9.97 0.19 21.47
C THR A 25 -8.95 1.21 21.01
N GLU A 26 -7.88 0.73 20.38
CA GLU A 26 -6.82 1.56 19.82
C GLU A 26 -6.46 1.00 18.46
N ARG A 27 -6.19 1.89 17.50
CA ARG A 27 -5.77 1.52 16.17
C ARG A 27 -4.26 1.64 16.07
N TRP A 28 -3.62 0.52 15.75
CA TRP A 28 -2.18 0.39 15.62
C TRP A 28 -1.94 0.12 14.13
N ASP A 29 -1.89 1.19 13.34
CA ASP A 29 -1.64 1.16 11.87
C ASP A 29 -0.15 0.94 11.55
N ASP A 30 0.60 0.34 12.48
CA ASP A 30 2.06 0.30 12.49
C ASP A 30 2.64 -0.91 11.75
N ARG A 31 1.84 -1.62 10.96
CA ARG A 31 2.22 -2.90 10.34
C ARG A 31 3.01 -3.77 11.32
N TYR A 32 2.55 -3.86 12.57
CA TYR A 32 3.08 -4.73 13.62
C TYR A 32 4.38 -4.26 14.30
N GLU A 33 5.05 -3.20 13.83
CA GLU A 33 6.42 -2.84 14.25
C GLU A 33 6.52 -2.40 15.72
N ASN A 34 5.66 -1.49 16.17
CA ASN A 34 5.66 -1.04 17.57
C ASN A 34 5.08 -2.10 18.50
N HIS A 35 4.13 -2.91 18.00
CA HIS A 35 3.58 -4.02 18.78
C HIS A 35 4.63 -5.12 19.04
N VAL A 36 5.40 -5.50 18.01
CA VAL A 36 6.53 -6.42 18.15
C VAL A 36 7.57 -5.84 19.12
N ALA A 37 7.88 -4.54 19.00
CA ALA A 37 8.81 -3.88 19.90
C ALA A 37 8.32 -3.86 21.36
N ALA A 38 7.03 -3.60 21.60
CA ALA A 38 6.45 -3.49 22.93
C ALA A 38 6.25 -4.84 23.62
N CYS A 39 5.83 -5.88 22.88
CA CYS A 39 5.61 -7.22 23.42
C CYS A 39 6.89 -8.05 23.48
N GLY A 40 7.88 -7.72 22.65
CA GLY A 40 9.20 -8.34 22.63
C GLY A 40 9.13 -9.88 22.64
N PRO A 41 9.76 -10.56 23.60
CA PRO A 41 9.87 -12.02 23.60
C PRO A 41 8.54 -12.75 23.92
N ALA A 42 7.50 -12.04 24.36
CA ALA A 42 6.19 -12.63 24.61
C ALA A 42 5.45 -12.98 23.31
N LEU A 43 5.91 -12.47 22.16
CA LEU A 43 5.34 -12.71 20.85
C LEU A 43 6.28 -13.57 20.01
N GLY A 44 5.80 -14.73 19.56
CA GLY A 44 6.53 -15.55 18.58
C GLY A 44 6.29 -15.02 17.17
N VAL A 45 7.19 -14.17 16.67
CA VAL A 45 7.13 -13.70 15.28
C VAL A 45 8.15 -14.43 14.40
N PRO A 46 7.83 -14.67 13.12
CA PRO A 46 8.82 -15.11 12.15
C PRO A 46 10.04 -14.17 12.14
N GLY A 47 11.22 -14.72 11.90
CA GLY A 47 12.42 -13.92 11.72
C GLY A 47 12.25 -12.96 10.55
N LEU A 48 12.85 -11.77 10.65
CA LEU A 48 12.87 -10.81 9.57
C LEU A 48 13.70 -11.35 8.39
N ASP A 49 13.04 -11.68 7.29
CA ASP A 49 13.70 -12.02 6.02
C ASP A 49 13.78 -10.77 5.13
N LEU A 50 14.98 -10.19 5.10
CA LEU A 50 15.25 -8.99 4.29
C LEU A 50 15.35 -9.29 2.79
N VAL A 51 15.68 -10.54 2.41
CA VAL A 51 15.78 -10.94 1.00
C VAL A 51 14.37 -11.12 0.44
N GLU A 52 13.53 -11.86 1.14
CA GLU A 52 12.11 -11.97 0.77
C GLU A 52 11.43 -10.60 0.79
N GLY A 53 11.71 -9.77 1.80
CA GLY A 53 11.17 -8.42 1.90
C GLY A 53 11.54 -7.53 0.70
N VAL A 54 12.79 -7.57 0.23
CA VAL A 54 13.20 -6.77 -0.94
C VAL A 54 12.64 -7.33 -2.25
N ASP A 55 12.49 -8.66 -2.38
CA ASP A 55 11.86 -9.28 -3.55
C ASP A 55 10.39 -8.86 -3.68
N VAL A 56 9.65 -8.89 -2.57
CA VAL A 56 8.25 -8.43 -2.53
C VAL A 56 8.17 -6.93 -2.85
N ALA A 57 9.03 -6.11 -2.25
CA ALA A 57 9.03 -4.67 -2.49
C ALA A 57 9.36 -4.33 -3.95
N GLU A 58 10.39 -4.97 -4.53
CA GLU A 58 10.77 -4.77 -5.93
C GLU A 58 9.65 -5.17 -6.89
N ALA A 59 9.02 -6.33 -6.66
CA ALA A 59 7.90 -6.80 -7.47
C ALA A 59 6.70 -5.85 -7.40
N TRP A 60 6.31 -5.43 -6.19
CA TRP A 60 5.17 -4.54 -5.99
C TRP A 60 5.40 -3.14 -6.59
N ILE A 61 6.60 -2.57 -6.41
CA ILE A 61 6.93 -1.27 -6.99
C ILE A 61 7.00 -1.38 -8.52
N ARG A 62 7.58 -2.47 -9.06
CA ARG A 62 7.60 -2.73 -10.51
C ARG A 62 6.18 -2.82 -11.06
N GLU A 63 5.31 -3.58 -10.42
CA GLU A 63 3.89 -3.66 -10.78
C GLU A 63 3.27 -2.27 -10.79
N ARG A 64 3.41 -1.50 -9.71
CA ARG A 64 2.87 -0.14 -9.63
C ARG A 64 3.44 0.79 -10.70
N VAL A 65 4.75 0.71 -11.03
CA VAL A 65 5.46 1.57 -12.00
C VAL A 65 5.18 1.18 -13.45
N PHE A 66 4.98 -0.10 -13.74
CA PHE A 66 4.78 -0.61 -15.09
C PHE A 66 3.36 -1.12 -15.34
N GLU A 67 2.45 -0.92 -14.38
CA GLU A 67 1.02 -1.18 -14.55
C GLU A 67 0.49 -0.45 -15.77
N SER A 68 -0.53 -1.05 -16.38
CA SER A 68 -1.13 -0.52 -17.60
C SER A 68 -1.68 0.88 -17.36
N TYR A 69 -1.77 1.69 -18.42
CA TYR A 69 -2.41 3.01 -18.31
C TYR A 69 -3.80 2.91 -17.69
N ALA A 70 -4.55 1.84 -17.98
CA ALA A 70 -5.90 1.63 -17.45
C ALA A 70 -5.94 1.53 -15.92
N ASP A 71 -4.88 1.01 -15.31
CA ASP A 71 -4.78 0.80 -13.86
C ASP A 71 -4.17 2.01 -13.13
N SER A 72 -3.58 2.95 -13.88
CA SER A 72 -3.10 4.22 -13.34
C SER A 72 -4.26 5.10 -12.83
N PRO A 73 -4.02 6.04 -11.90
CA PRO A 73 -5.03 6.99 -11.46
C PRO A 73 -5.69 7.77 -12.62
N ALA A 74 -4.91 8.15 -13.64
CA ALA A 74 -5.42 8.82 -14.82
C ALA A 74 -6.32 7.90 -15.68
N GLY A 75 -5.95 6.62 -15.82
CA GLY A 75 -6.78 5.61 -16.50
C GLY A 75 -8.08 5.33 -15.76
N GLN A 76 -8.03 5.24 -14.44
CA GLN A 76 -9.22 5.06 -13.60
C GLN A 76 -10.16 6.27 -13.68
N LEU A 77 -9.62 7.50 -13.69
CA LEU A 77 -10.41 8.72 -13.91
C LEU A 77 -11.05 8.76 -15.30
N ALA A 78 -10.30 8.37 -16.34
CA ALA A 78 -10.84 8.28 -17.69
C ALA A 78 -11.97 7.24 -17.80
N ASN A 79 -11.80 6.08 -17.14
CA ASN A 79 -12.82 5.04 -17.06
C ASN A 79 -14.09 5.55 -16.36
N LEU A 80 -13.93 6.20 -15.20
CA LEU A 80 -15.04 6.79 -14.45
C LEU A 80 -15.79 7.85 -15.26
N ALA A 81 -15.07 8.73 -15.96
CA ALA A 81 -15.67 9.73 -16.85
C ALA A 81 -16.49 9.07 -17.98
N GLY A 82 -15.96 7.99 -18.58
CA GLY A 82 -16.68 7.20 -19.58
C GLY A 82 -17.96 6.57 -19.04
N MET A 83 -17.94 6.03 -17.82
CA MET A 83 -19.12 5.47 -17.14
C MET A 83 -20.18 6.53 -16.83
N LEU A 84 -19.77 7.76 -16.52
CA LEU A 84 -20.67 8.85 -16.15
C LEU A 84 -21.22 9.63 -17.36
N ALA A 85 -20.58 9.53 -18.53
CA ALA A 85 -20.99 10.26 -19.73
C ALA A 85 -22.48 10.13 -20.13
N PRO A 86 -23.16 8.97 -19.98
CA PRO A 86 -24.59 8.85 -20.25
C PRO A 86 -25.48 9.59 -19.23
N LEU A 87 -24.99 9.81 -18.01
CA LEU A 87 -25.73 10.42 -16.89
C LEU A 87 -25.45 11.92 -16.77
N ALA A 88 -24.27 12.38 -17.19
CA ALA A 88 -23.84 13.76 -17.16
C ALA A 88 -23.16 14.15 -18.49
N PRO A 89 -23.95 14.42 -19.55
CA PRO A 89 -23.40 14.86 -20.83
C PRO A 89 -22.64 16.18 -20.67
N GLY A 90 -21.38 16.21 -21.09
CA GLY A 90 -20.50 17.38 -20.96
C GLY A 90 -19.72 17.46 -19.65
N LEU A 91 -19.72 16.41 -18.83
CA LEU A 91 -18.77 16.28 -17.73
C LEU A 91 -17.35 16.18 -18.29
N GLU A 92 -16.53 17.19 -18.00
CA GLU A 92 -15.11 17.20 -18.36
C GLU A 92 -14.24 16.92 -17.13
N VAL A 93 -13.22 16.09 -17.30
CA VAL A 93 -12.16 15.93 -16.29
C VAL A 93 -11.23 17.13 -16.43
N GLY A 94 -11.15 17.94 -15.37
CA GLY A 94 -10.25 19.08 -15.33
C GLY A 94 -8.79 18.65 -15.55
N ALA A 95 -8.01 19.44 -16.29
CA ALA A 95 -6.60 19.14 -16.54
C ALA A 95 -5.77 19.09 -15.24
N ASP A 96 -6.21 19.82 -14.22
CA ASP A 96 -5.70 19.80 -12.85
C ASP A 96 -5.91 18.45 -12.16
N ALA A 97 -7.05 17.79 -12.42
CA ALA A 97 -7.36 16.44 -11.96
C ALA A 97 -6.58 15.35 -12.70
N LEU A 98 -5.67 15.70 -13.62
CA LEU A 98 -4.72 14.79 -14.29
C LEU A 98 -3.25 15.17 -14.04
N THR A 99 -2.99 16.33 -13.42
CA THR A 99 -1.64 16.74 -13.00
C THR A 99 -1.29 16.16 -11.62
N ASP A 100 0.01 15.90 -11.40
CA ASP A 100 0.59 15.47 -10.12
C ASP A 100 0.29 14.01 -9.69
N PHE A 101 -0.22 13.17 -10.59
CA PHE A 101 -0.33 11.73 -10.31
C PHE A 101 1.02 11.06 -10.46
N ALA A 102 1.66 10.80 -9.31
CA ALA A 102 2.75 9.84 -9.13
C ALA A 102 3.75 9.81 -10.29
N VAL A 103 4.60 10.84 -10.36
CA VAL A 103 5.71 10.93 -11.32
C VAL A 103 6.42 9.58 -11.39
N ARG A 104 6.39 8.96 -12.58
CA ARG A 104 7.12 7.72 -12.84
C ARG A 104 8.62 7.98 -12.63
N PRO A 105 9.37 7.04 -12.04
CA PRO A 105 10.82 7.20 -11.94
C PRO A 105 11.42 7.29 -13.35
N THR A 106 12.44 8.13 -13.49
CA THR A 106 13.28 8.10 -14.69
C THR A 106 13.99 6.75 -14.80
N THR A 107 14.46 6.39 -16.00
CA THR A 107 15.25 5.16 -16.21
C THR A 107 16.47 5.11 -15.29
N ALA A 108 17.12 6.25 -15.03
CA ALA A 108 18.27 6.32 -14.14
C ALA A 108 17.90 6.10 -12.67
N GLU A 109 16.76 6.62 -12.21
CA GLU A 109 16.26 6.39 -10.85
C GLU A 109 15.84 4.93 -10.66
N TRP A 110 15.18 4.33 -11.66
CA TRP A 110 14.81 2.92 -11.61
C TRP A 110 16.04 2.00 -11.54
N ALA A 111 17.06 2.26 -12.37
CA ALA A 111 18.30 1.49 -12.35
C ALA A 111 19.02 1.57 -10.98
N ARG A 112 19.02 2.74 -10.34
CA ARG A 112 19.59 2.91 -8.99
C ARG A 112 18.82 2.13 -7.93
N PHE A 113 17.50 2.04 -8.07
CA PHE A 113 16.65 1.23 -7.19
C PHE A 113 16.99 -0.27 -7.34
N GLU A 114 17.06 -0.78 -8.57
CA GLU A 114 17.42 -2.18 -8.83
C GLU A 114 18.84 -2.51 -8.32
N GLU A 115 19.80 -1.59 -8.49
CA GLU A 115 21.15 -1.74 -7.94
C GLU A 115 21.16 -1.79 -6.41
N ALA A 116 20.31 -1.00 -5.74
CA ALA A 116 20.17 -1.04 -4.29
C ALA A 116 19.59 -2.38 -3.80
N CYS A 117 18.56 -2.91 -4.49
CA CYS A 117 17.99 -4.22 -4.19
C CYS A 117 19.03 -5.34 -4.37
N ALA A 118 19.79 -5.32 -5.47
CA ALA A 118 20.85 -6.29 -5.72
C ALA A 118 21.93 -6.28 -4.62
N ARG A 119 22.43 -5.09 -4.24
CA ARG A 119 23.43 -4.97 -3.15
C ARG A 119 22.94 -5.53 -1.83
N LEU A 120 21.66 -5.35 -1.50
CA LEU A 120 21.08 -5.92 -0.28
C LEU A 120 21.10 -7.45 -0.34
N ARG A 121 20.67 -8.05 -1.46
CA ARG A 121 20.69 -9.50 -1.66
C ARG A 121 22.11 -10.05 -1.50
N ASP A 122 23.08 -9.45 -2.18
CA ASP A 122 24.48 -9.86 -2.13
C ASP A 122 25.04 -9.79 -0.70
N SER A 123 24.69 -8.75 0.06
CA SER A 123 25.14 -8.58 1.46
C SER A 123 24.59 -9.62 2.44
N ARG A 124 23.51 -10.33 2.08
CA ARG A 124 22.86 -11.34 2.92
C ARG A 124 23.16 -12.78 2.49
N ALA A 125 23.75 -12.96 1.31
CA ALA A 125 24.21 -14.25 0.79
C ALA A 125 25.63 -14.65 1.25
N ALA A 126 26.38 -13.71 1.84
CA ALA A 126 27.73 -13.89 2.39
C ALA A 126 27.71 -14.19 3.89
#